data_AF-A0AAF0FEA2-F1
#
_entry.id   AF-A0AAF0FEA2-F1
#
_cell.length_a   1.000
_cell.length_b   1.000
_cell.length_c   1.000
_cell.angle_alpha   90.00
_cell.angle_beta   90.00
_cell.angle_gamma   90.00
#
_symmetry.space_group_name_H-M   'P 1'
#
loop_
_entity.id
_entity.type
_entity.pdbx_description
1 polymer ?
#
loop_
_entity_poly.entity_id
_entity_poly.type
_entity_poly.pdbx_seq_one_letter_code
_entity_poly.pdbx_strand_id
1 'polypeptide(L)'
;MPKISSVVRVCDDDVHVGKQAYEKELIARFEEPTPASRWHRPLFVLTATGTADAPDFSPTPIDDLWNAATQAEVKAPKAVTAQRHSTSNNSMELLDRITQQVVAALLEQRSFADQGSIPIALNGLTPLQLTVLPGRPFPTPARLQTLRRQFVRLYANKSELQDVGLSNNAPEQKVAQLFTAWLQEALA
;
A
#
# COMPACT_ATOMS: atom_id res chain seq x y z
N MET A 1 -44.30 -14.91 65.05
CA MET A 1 -44.77 -14.23 63.82
C MET A 1 -44.78 -12.72 64.06
N PRO A 2 -43.92 -11.96 63.38
CA PRO A 2 -44.36 -10.69 62.81
C PRO A 2 -43.98 -10.58 61.32
N LYS A 3 -44.87 -9.97 60.53
CA LYS A 3 -44.70 -9.65 59.11
C LYS A 3 -43.85 -8.38 58.97
N ILE A 4 -42.80 -8.43 58.15
CA ILE A 4 -42.10 -7.23 57.67
C ILE A 4 -42.44 -7.10 56.19
N SER A 5 -43.31 -6.15 55.86
CA SER A 5 -43.51 -5.66 54.50
C SER A 5 -42.89 -4.27 54.46
N SER A 6 -41.64 -4.16 53.99
CA SER A 6 -41.10 -2.88 53.55
C SER A 6 -41.15 -2.86 52.03
N VAL A 7 -42.23 -2.27 51.50
CA VAL A 7 -42.29 -1.88 50.10
C VAL A 7 -41.31 -0.70 49.95
N VAL A 8 -40.15 -0.97 49.36
CA VAL A 8 -39.26 0.08 48.85
C VAL A 8 -40.00 0.72 47.68
N ARG A 9 -40.59 1.90 47.90
CA ARG A 9 -40.97 2.77 46.79
C ARG A 9 -39.68 3.37 46.27
N VAL A 10 -39.28 2.92 45.08
CA VAL A 10 -38.35 3.69 44.24
C VAL A 10 -39.13 4.94 43.82
N CYS A 11 -38.71 6.10 44.30
CA CYS A 11 -39.30 7.37 43.92
C CYS A 11 -38.92 7.64 42.45
N ASP A 12 -39.89 7.97 41.61
CA ASP A 12 -39.68 8.39 40.21
C ASP A 12 -38.65 9.52 40.06
N ASP A 13 -38.42 10.29 41.13
CA ASP A 13 -37.42 11.35 41.21
C ASP A 13 -35.97 10.83 41.06
N ASP A 14 -35.65 9.64 41.56
CA ASP A 14 -34.28 9.08 41.51
C ASP A 14 -33.86 8.70 40.07
N VAL A 15 -34.82 8.34 39.22
CA VAL A 15 -34.58 8.00 37.81
C VAL A 15 -34.20 9.25 37.01
N HIS A 16 -34.83 10.39 37.31
CA HIS A 16 -34.53 11.67 36.67
C HIS A 16 -33.16 12.22 37.09
N VAL A 17 -32.82 12.07 38.37
CA VAL A 17 -31.49 12.47 38.91
C VAL A 17 -30.37 11.62 38.32
N GLY A 18 -30.58 10.30 38.20
CA GLY A 18 -29.61 9.39 37.56
C GLY A 18 -29.37 9.72 36.08
N LYS A 19 -30.43 10.09 35.34
CA LYS A 19 -30.33 10.48 33.93
C LYS A 19 -29.55 11.78 33.74
N GLN A 20 -29.77 12.78 34.59
CA GLN A 20 -29.02 14.04 34.53
C GLN A 20 -27.55 13.89 34.93
N ALA A 21 -27.24 13.00 35.89
CA ALA A 21 -25.87 12.70 36.27
C ALA A 21 -25.10 12.05 35.10
N TYR A 22 -25.75 11.11 34.41
CA TYR A 22 -25.19 10.46 33.22
C TYR A 22 -24.98 11.44 32.06
N GLU A 23 -25.93 12.35 31.81
CA GLU A 23 -25.79 13.39 30.79
C GLU A 23 -24.59 14.32 31.05
N LYS A 24 -24.41 14.76 32.30
CA LYS A 24 -23.26 15.59 32.70
C LYS A 24 -21.94 14.85 32.52
N GLU A 25 -21.92 13.55 32.80
CA GLU A 25 -20.74 12.70 32.60
C GLU A 25 -20.38 12.54 31.12
N LEU A 26 -21.38 12.40 30.24
CA LEU A 26 -21.17 12.33 28.79
C LEU A 26 -20.64 13.65 28.23
N ILE A 27 -21.21 14.79 28.64
CA ILE A 27 -20.75 16.12 28.21
C ILE A 27 -19.31 16.36 28.67
N ALA A 28 -18.95 15.97 29.91
CA ALA A 28 -17.60 16.15 30.43
C ALA A 28 -16.53 15.31 29.70
N ARG A 29 -16.93 14.21 29.05
CA ARG A 29 -16.04 13.34 28.25
C ARG A 29 -16.06 13.63 26.76
N PHE A 30 -16.92 14.54 26.31
CA PHE A 30 -17.02 14.86 24.89
C PHE A 30 -15.78 15.65 24.45
N GLU A 31 -15.06 15.12 23.45
CA GLU A 31 -13.95 15.80 22.80
C GLU A 31 -14.40 16.32 21.43
N GLU A 32 -14.20 17.62 21.18
CA GLU A 32 -14.57 18.20 19.90
C GLU A 32 -13.74 17.63 18.74
N PRO A 33 -14.35 17.37 17.57
CA PRO A 33 -13.63 16.89 16.41
C PRO A 33 -12.51 17.87 15.98
N THR A 34 -11.26 17.46 16.09
CA THR A 34 -10.10 18.33 15.79
C THR A 34 -9.89 18.50 14.27
N PRO A 35 -9.71 19.73 13.76
CA PRO A 35 -9.50 19.97 12.32
C PRO A 35 -8.13 19.50 11.81
N ALA A 36 -7.19 19.25 12.72
CA ALA A 36 -5.83 18.77 12.41
C ALA A 36 -5.81 17.30 11.96
N SER A 37 -6.77 16.48 12.43
CA SER A 37 -6.86 15.07 12.03
C SER A 37 -7.79 14.93 10.84
N ARG A 38 -7.26 14.44 9.72
CA ARG A 38 -8.01 14.31 8.45
C ARG A 38 -9.31 13.51 8.60
N TRP A 39 -9.32 12.51 9.48
CA TRP A 39 -10.44 11.59 9.66
C TRP A 39 -11.44 12.08 10.71
N HIS A 40 -11.09 13.11 11.48
CA HIS A 40 -11.96 13.74 12.47
C HIS A 40 -12.45 15.12 12.03
N ARG A 41 -12.10 15.59 10.83
CA ARG A 41 -12.51 16.92 10.38
C ARG A 41 -14.01 16.92 10.04
N PRO A 42 -14.86 17.68 10.76
CA PRO A 42 -16.29 17.71 10.49
C PRO A 42 -16.54 18.38 9.13
N LEU A 43 -17.54 17.89 8.39
CA LEU A 43 -17.96 18.48 7.10
C LEU A 43 -18.83 19.73 7.31
N PHE A 44 -19.69 19.68 8.34
CA PHE A 44 -20.54 20.78 8.76
C PHE A 44 -20.46 20.90 10.28
N VAL A 45 -20.49 22.13 10.78
CA VAL A 45 -20.62 22.43 12.21
C VAL A 45 -21.89 23.26 12.36
N LEU A 46 -22.85 22.74 13.12
CA LEU A 46 -24.11 23.42 13.41
C LEU A 46 -24.05 23.99 14.82
N THR A 47 -24.53 25.22 14.97
CA THR A 47 -24.67 25.85 16.28
C THR A 47 -26.15 25.88 16.63
N ALA A 48 -26.50 25.40 17.82
CA ALA A 48 -27.84 25.58 18.36
C ALA A 48 -27.93 26.99 18.97
N THR A 49 -28.98 27.72 18.63
CA THR A 49 -29.25 29.06 19.18
C THR A 49 -30.53 29.00 20.00
N GLY A 50 -30.47 28.44 21.21
CA GLY A 50 -31.64 28.31 22.08
C GLY A 50 -31.26 28.04 23.54
N THR A 51 -32.27 27.77 24.37
CA THR A 51 -32.08 27.43 25.80
C THR A 51 -31.81 25.93 25.99
N ALA A 52 -31.20 25.52 27.11
CA ALA A 52 -30.85 24.11 27.38
C ALA A 52 -32.04 23.15 27.28
N ASP A 53 -33.24 23.61 27.63
CA ASP A 53 -34.48 22.81 27.60
C ASP A 53 -35.23 22.89 26.26
N ALA A 54 -34.84 23.81 25.38
CA ALA A 54 -35.42 24.03 24.06
C ALA A 54 -34.35 24.60 23.11
N PRO A 55 -33.49 23.73 22.55
CA PRO A 55 -32.49 24.15 21.58
C PRO A 55 -33.19 24.51 20.27
N ASP A 56 -33.35 25.81 20.02
CA ASP A 56 -33.73 26.32 18.72
C ASP A 56 -32.55 26.19 17.77
N PHE A 57 -32.61 25.18 16.92
CA PHE A 57 -31.80 25.17 15.71
C PHE A 57 -32.48 26.15 14.76
N SER A 58 -32.00 27.40 14.69
CA SER A 58 -32.40 28.36 13.64
C SER A 58 -32.51 27.58 12.32
N PRO A 59 -33.60 27.72 11.54
CA PRO A 59 -34.08 26.69 10.63
C PRO A 59 -32.90 26.04 9.92
N THR A 60 -32.52 24.84 10.39
CA THR A 60 -31.35 24.14 9.87
C THR A 60 -31.52 24.11 8.36
N PRO A 61 -30.62 24.72 7.57
CA PRO A 61 -30.85 24.89 6.14
C PRO A 61 -30.62 23.54 5.47
N ILE A 62 -31.60 22.64 5.61
CA ILE A 62 -31.54 21.24 5.20
C ILE A 62 -31.30 21.16 3.70
N ASP A 63 -31.96 22.01 2.92
CA ASP A 63 -31.80 22.06 1.46
C ASP A 63 -30.38 22.49 1.06
N ASP A 64 -29.82 23.50 1.74
CA ASP A 64 -28.45 23.95 1.46
C ASP A 64 -27.41 22.93 1.91
N LEU A 65 -27.63 22.25 3.03
CA LEU A 65 -26.79 21.14 3.49
C LEU A 65 -26.86 19.95 2.53
N TRP A 66 -28.05 19.64 2.02
CA TRP A 66 -28.26 18.57 1.05
C TRP A 66 -27.57 18.89 -0.27
N ASN A 67 -27.72 20.12 -0.76
CA ASN A 67 -27.03 20.59 -1.96
C ASN A 67 -25.51 20.60 -1.74
N ALA A 68 -25.02 21.08 -0.60
CA ALA A 68 -23.59 21.04 -0.29
C ALA A 68 -23.06 19.60 -0.12
N ALA A 69 -23.86 18.65 0.37
CA ALA A 69 -23.44 17.26 0.52
C ALA A 69 -23.41 16.51 -0.82
N THR A 70 -24.34 16.82 -1.72
CA THR A 70 -24.54 16.07 -2.97
C THR A 70 -23.97 16.74 -4.21
N GLN A 71 -23.92 18.07 -4.24
CA GLN A 71 -23.49 18.89 -5.38
C GLN A 71 -22.14 19.57 -5.15
N ALA A 72 -21.51 19.42 -3.97
CA ALA A 72 -20.16 19.94 -3.77
C ALA A 72 -19.19 19.30 -4.75
N GLU A 73 -18.37 20.14 -5.35
CA GLU A 73 -17.30 19.74 -6.27
C GLU A 73 -16.39 18.73 -5.55
N VAL A 74 -16.45 17.47 -5.97
CA VAL A 74 -15.64 16.39 -5.41
C VAL A 74 -14.19 16.76 -5.69
N LYS A 75 -13.47 17.22 -4.67
CA LYS A 75 -12.05 17.51 -4.78
C LYS A 75 -11.37 16.27 -5.35
N ALA A 76 -10.72 16.45 -6.50
CA ALA A 76 -10.06 15.35 -7.20
C ALA A 76 -9.22 14.52 -6.22
N PRO A 77 -9.26 13.19 -6.33
CA PRO A 77 -8.51 12.31 -5.44
C PRO A 77 -7.06 12.76 -5.37
N LYS A 78 -6.49 12.77 -4.17
CA LYS A 78 -5.09 13.16 -3.98
C LYS A 78 -4.22 12.34 -4.95
N ALA A 79 -3.14 12.92 -5.47
CA ALA A 79 -2.27 12.26 -6.44
C ALA A 79 -1.81 10.83 -6.04
N VAL A 80 -1.80 10.54 -4.74
CA VAL A 80 -1.51 9.20 -4.16
C VAL A 80 -2.56 8.14 -4.54
N THR A 81 -3.82 8.52 -4.72
CA THR A 81 -4.94 7.63 -5.07
C THR A 81 -5.42 7.82 -6.52
N ALA A 82 -4.86 8.79 -7.24
CA ALA A 82 -5.10 8.88 -8.68
C ALA A 82 -4.51 7.63 -9.34
N GLN A 83 -5.32 6.91 -10.13
CA GLN A 83 -4.78 5.84 -10.97
C GLN A 83 -3.82 6.48 -11.96
N ARG A 84 -2.52 6.39 -11.65
CA ARG A 84 -1.48 6.86 -12.55
C ARG A 84 -1.57 5.97 -13.77
N HIS A 85 -2.07 6.50 -14.89
CA HIS A 85 -2.00 5.81 -16.17
C HIS A 85 -0.56 5.33 -16.34
N SER A 86 -0.40 4.03 -16.58
CA SER A 86 0.88 3.38 -16.79
C SER A 86 1.60 4.09 -17.93
N THR A 87 2.49 5.01 -17.58
CA THR A 87 3.39 5.65 -18.54
C THR A 87 4.19 4.56 -19.22
N SER A 88 4.59 4.78 -20.46
CA SER A 88 5.41 3.92 -21.33
C SER A 88 6.82 3.55 -20.80
N ASN A 89 7.03 3.61 -19.48
CA ASN A 89 8.19 3.12 -18.75
C ASN A 89 7.87 1.75 -18.12
N ASN A 90 7.52 0.76 -18.93
CA ASN A 90 7.54 -0.67 -18.55
C ASN A 90 8.98 -1.15 -18.29
N SER A 91 10.00 -0.28 -18.32
CA SER A 91 11.40 -0.67 -18.14
C SER A 91 11.66 -1.38 -16.80
N MET A 92 11.02 -0.93 -15.71
CA MET A 92 11.16 -1.56 -14.39
C MET A 92 10.49 -2.94 -14.33
N GLU A 93 9.29 -3.05 -14.89
CA GLU A 93 8.56 -4.32 -14.96
C GLU A 93 9.31 -5.31 -15.87
N LEU A 94 9.81 -4.86 -17.01
CA LEU A 94 10.66 -5.63 -17.91
C LEU A 94 11.92 -6.11 -17.21
N LEU A 95 12.63 -5.24 -16.48
CA LEU A 95 13.80 -5.63 -15.69
C LEU A 95 13.45 -6.73 -14.67
N ASP A 96 12.38 -6.54 -13.90
CA ASP A 96 11.98 -7.50 -12.87
C ASP A 96 11.57 -8.85 -13.48
N ARG A 97 10.75 -8.82 -14.54
CA ARG A 97 10.27 -10.01 -15.26
C ARG A 97 11.42 -10.79 -15.89
N ILE A 98 12.27 -10.14 -16.69
CA ILE A 98 13.34 -10.83 -17.43
C ILE A 98 14.38 -11.41 -16.46
N THR A 99 14.78 -10.65 -15.44
CA THR A 99 15.76 -11.15 -14.45
C THR A 99 15.19 -12.31 -13.64
N GLN A 100 13.89 -12.29 -13.32
CA GLN A 100 13.22 -13.41 -12.65
C GLN A 100 13.18 -14.67 -13.55
N GLN A 101 12.90 -14.52 -14.84
CA GLN A 101 12.91 -15.64 -15.79
C GLN A 101 14.32 -16.25 -15.93
N VAL A 102 15.37 -15.42 -15.98
CA VAL A 102 16.76 -15.90 -15.99
C VAL A 102 17.08 -16.72 -14.74
N VAL A 103 16.70 -16.25 -13.55
CA VAL A 103 16.93 -16.99 -12.30
C VAL A 103 16.16 -18.31 -12.29
N ALA A 104 14.92 -18.33 -12.77
CA ALA A 104 14.12 -19.56 -12.87
C ALA A 104 14.79 -20.60 -13.79
N ALA A 105 15.18 -20.19 -15.00
CA ALA A 105 15.88 -21.05 -15.94
C ALA A 105 17.20 -21.60 -15.37
N LEU A 106 17.94 -20.77 -14.63
CA LEU A 106 19.19 -21.19 -13.98
C LEU A 106 18.96 -22.24 -12.89
N LEU A 107 17.89 -22.11 -12.09
CA LEU A 107 17.53 -23.06 -11.04
C LEU A 107 17.06 -24.40 -11.61
N GLU A 108 16.36 -24.38 -12.74
CA GLU A 108 15.94 -25.60 -13.47
C GLU A 108 17.17 -26.38 -13.98
N GLN A 109 18.18 -25.67 -14.48
CA GLN A 109 19.38 -26.28 -15.05
C GLN A 109 20.51 -26.52 -14.04
N ARG A 110 20.22 -26.46 -12.74
CA ARG A 110 21.19 -26.70 -11.65
C ARG A 110 21.96 -28.02 -11.77
N SER A 111 21.37 -29.05 -12.37
CA SER A 111 22.00 -30.36 -12.56
C SER A 111 23.15 -30.34 -13.56
N PHE A 112 23.19 -29.34 -14.46
CA PHE A 112 24.26 -29.14 -15.42
C PHE A 112 25.42 -28.31 -14.86
N ALA A 113 25.32 -27.84 -13.61
CA ALA A 113 26.37 -27.04 -12.97
C ALA A 113 27.71 -27.77 -12.91
N ASP A 114 27.71 -29.10 -12.79
CA ASP A 114 28.92 -29.93 -12.76
C ASP A 114 29.67 -29.96 -14.10
N GLN A 115 29.02 -29.55 -15.20
CA GLN A 115 29.61 -29.49 -16.55
C GLN A 115 30.29 -28.13 -16.84
N GLY A 116 30.33 -27.21 -15.86
CA GLY A 116 31.02 -25.93 -15.96
C GLY A 116 30.32 -24.86 -16.80
N SER A 117 29.35 -25.21 -17.65
CA SER A 117 28.52 -24.25 -18.39
C SER A 117 27.03 -24.59 -18.26
N ILE A 118 26.24 -23.60 -17.88
CA ILE A 118 24.79 -23.73 -17.70
C ILE A 118 24.09 -22.93 -18.80
N PRO A 119 23.37 -23.60 -19.73
CA PRO A 119 22.54 -22.91 -20.69
C PRO A 119 21.40 -22.12 -20.00
N ILE A 120 21.01 -21.00 -20.58
CA ILE A 120 19.86 -20.22 -20.15
C ILE A 120 18.99 -20.02 -21.38
N ALA A 121 17.95 -20.84 -21.48
CA ALA A 121 16.98 -20.78 -22.56
C ALA A 121 15.73 -20.03 -22.07
N LEU A 122 15.38 -18.94 -22.74
CA LEU A 122 14.21 -18.13 -22.45
C LEU A 122 13.33 -18.12 -23.71
N ASN A 123 12.02 -18.29 -23.54
CA ASN A 123 11.09 -18.32 -24.66
C ASN A 123 11.15 -17.00 -25.44
N GLY A 124 11.51 -17.07 -26.73
CA GLY A 124 11.59 -15.91 -27.62
C GLY A 124 12.90 -15.13 -27.59
N LEU A 125 13.92 -15.57 -26.84
CA LEU A 125 15.24 -14.93 -26.77
C LEU A 125 16.35 -15.88 -27.24
N THR A 126 17.47 -15.31 -27.70
CA THR A 126 18.66 -16.10 -28.02
C THR A 126 19.21 -16.78 -26.76
N PRO A 127 19.59 -18.07 -26.81
CA PRO A 127 20.13 -18.79 -25.66
C PRO A 127 21.41 -18.12 -25.14
N LEU A 128 21.48 -17.98 -23.82
CA LEU A 128 22.63 -17.45 -23.09
C LEU A 128 23.34 -18.58 -22.37
N GLN A 129 24.59 -18.35 -21.94
CA GLN A 129 25.35 -19.32 -21.14
C GLN A 129 25.95 -18.62 -19.93
N LEU A 130 25.90 -19.30 -18.78
CA LEU A 130 26.59 -18.91 -17.56
C LEU A 130 27.70 -19.94 -17.30
N THR A 131 28.94 -19.51 -17.20
CA THR A 131 30.07 -20.40 -16.93
C THR A 131 30.34 -20.42 -15.43
N VAL A 132 30.20 -21.59 -14.81
CA VAL A 132 30.50 -21.81 -13.39
C VAL A 132 31.93 -22.33 -13.29
N LEU A 133 32.76 -21.67 -12.48
CA LEU A 133 34.14 -22.12 -12.29
C LEU A 133 34.16 -23.51 -11.63
N PRO A 134 35.00 -24.44 -12.15
CA PRO A 134 35.12 -25.77 -11.58
C PRO A 134 35.58 -25.69 -10.12
N GLY A 135 34.87 -26.38 -9.22
CA GLY A 135 35.19 -26.42 -7.79
C GLY A 135 34.47 -25.38 -6.93
N ARG A 136 33.67 -24.47 -7.49
CA ARG A 136 32.75 -23.64 -6.70
C ARG A 136 31.37 -24.30 -6.59
N PRO A 137 30.74 -24.30 -5.39
CA PRO A 137 29.38 -24.79 -5.26
C PRO A 137 28.43 -23.88 -6.04
N PHE A 138 27.45 -24.49 -6.72
CA PHE A 138 26.40 -23.75 -7.41
C PHE A 138 25.71 -22.78 -6.43
N PRO A 139 25.46 -21.51 -6.82
CA PRO A 139 24.92 -20.50 -5.92
C PRO A 139 23.56 -20.89 -5.35
N THR A 140 23.37 -20.65 -4.05
CA THR A 140 22.09 -20.92 -3.39
C THR A 140 20.97 -20.05 -3.98
N PRO A 141 19.70 -20.50 -3.97
CA PRO A 141 18.57 -19.71 -4.48
C PRO A 141 18.46 -18.34 -3.81
N ALA A 142 18.74 -18.26 -2.51
CA ALA A 142 18.76 -17.01 -1.75
C ALA A 142 19.88 -16.05 -2.23
N ARG A 143 21.05 -16.59 -2.59
CA ARG A 143 22.14 -15.79 -3.16
C ARG A 143 21.75 -15.21 -4.51
N LEU A 144 21.16 -16.03 -5.40
CA LEU A 144 20.65 -15.57 -6.70
C LEU A 144 19.57 -14.50 -6.57
N GLN A 145 18.64 -14.66 -5.63
CA GLN A 145 17.60 -13.65 -5.38
C GLN A 145 18.17 -12.35 -4.78
N THR A 146 19.17 -12.45 -3.90
CA THR A 146 19.89 -11.28 -3.39
C THR A 146 20.59 -10.55 -4.52
N LEU A 147 21.27 -11.30 -5.38
CA LEU A 147 21.96 -10.77 -6.54
C LEU A 147 20.96 -10.06 -7.49
N ARG A 148 19.85 -10.71 -7.84
CA ARG A 148 18.76 -10.10 -8.61
C ARG A 148 18.31 -8.75 -8.05
N ARG A 149 18.06 -8.67 -6.74
CA ARG A 149 17.65 -7.41 -6.08
C ARG A 149 18.72 -6.33 -6.14
N GLN A 150 20.01 -6.69 -6.07
CA GLN A 150 21.12 -5.74 -6.23
C GLN A 150 21.14 -5.18 -7.66
N PHE A 151 21.04 -6.05 -8.66
CA PHE A 151 20.96 -5.65 -10.06
C PHE A 151 19.76 -4.73 -10.30
N VAL A 152 18.56 -5.13 -9.91
CA VAL A 152 17.34 -4.32 -10.09
C VAL A 152 17.49 -2.96 -9.41
N ARG A 153 18.04 -2.87 -8.20
CA ARG A 153 18.29 -1.57 -7.54
C ARG A 153 19.26 -0.66 -8.32
N LEU A 154 20.34 -1.23 -8.85
CA LEU A 154 21.34 -0.46 -9.60
C LEU A 154 20.78 0.06 -10.93
N TYR A 155 19.99 -0.75 -11.61
CA TYR A 155 19.43 -0.43 -12.94
C TYR A 155 18.08 0.28 -12.89
N ALA A 156 17.34 0.20 -11.77
CA ALA A 156 16.13 0.99 -11.53
C ALA A 156 16.42 2.48 -11.59
N ASN A 157 17.48 2.94 -10.92
CA ASN A 157 17.87 4.36 -10.92
C ASN A 157 18.54 4.79 -12.23
N LYS A 158 19.16 3.85 -12.96
CA LYS A 158 19.76 4.10 -14.29
C LYS A 158 18.76 4.08 -15.44
N SER A 159 17.53 3.64 -15.20
CA SER A 159 16.49 3.50 -16.22
C SER A 159 15.96 4.84 -16.78
N GLU A 160 16.41 5.98 -16.23
CA GLU A 160 16.10 7.32 -16.77
C GLU A 160 17.08 7.80 -17.86
N LEU A 161 18.15 7.06 -18.18
CA LEU A 161 19.04 7.42 -19.28
C LEU A 161 18.84 6.48 -20.46
N GLN A 162 18.50 7.10 -21.60
CA GLN A 162 18.45 6.55 -22.97
C GLN A 162 19.74 5.81 -23.41
N ASP A 163 20.73 5.69 -22.53
CA ASP A 163 22.10 5.21 -22.75
C ASP A 163 22.25 3.68 -22.68
N VAL A 164 21.30 2.95 -22.06
CA VAL A 164 21.35 1.46 -22.01
C VAL A 164 20.82 0.81 -23.30
N GLY A 165 20.35 1.59 -24.27
CA GLY A 165 19.93 1.08 -25.58
C GLY A 165 18.67 0.19 -25.54
N LEU A 166 17.84 0.33 -24.50
CA LEU A 166 16.53 -0.33 -24.39
C LEU A 166 15.52 0.17 -25.45
N SER A 167 15.91 1.11 -26.31
CA SER A 167 15.13 1.58 -27.45
C SER A 167 15.29 0.72 -28.72
N ASN A 168 16.22 -0.24 -28.73
CA ASN A 168 16.44 -1.13 -29.88
C ASN A 168 15.40 -2.26 -29.94
N ASN A 169 15.25 -2.90 -31.11
CA ASN A 169 14.26 -3.94 -31.46
C ASN A 169 14.21 -5.20 -30.56
N ALA A 170 14.92 -5.28 -29.44
CA ALA A 170 14.87 -6.39 -28.47
C ALA A 170 15.37 -5.99 -27.07
N PRO A 171 14.63 -5.16 -26.30
CA PRO A 171 15.07 -4.71 -24.97
C PRO A 171 15.22 -5.86 -23.96
N GLU A 172 14.37 -6.88 -24.08
CA GLU A 172 14.39 -8.08 -23.25
C GLU A 172 15.72 -8.84 -23.36
N GLN A 173 16.22 -8.99 -24.58
CA GLN A 173 17.47 -9.68 -24.85
C GLN A 173 18.66 -8.93 -24.24
N LYS A 174 18.64 -7.60 -24.33
CA LYS A 174 19.71 -6.79 -23.75
C LYS A 174 19.74 -6.88 -22.23
N VAL A 175 18.58 -6.85 -21.58
CA VAL A 175 18.47 -7.05 -20.13
C VAL A 175 18.97 -8.43 -19.72
N ALA A 176 18.57 -9.48 -20.44
CA ALA A 176 19.02 -10.84 -20.17
C ALA A 176 20.56 -10.94 -20.27
N GLN A 177 21.16 -10.39 -21.33
CA GLN A 177 22.62 -10.36 -21.51
C GLN A 177 23.36 -9.58 -20.41
N LEU A 178 22.84 -8.41 -20.03
CA LEU A 178 23.46 -7.59 -18.97
C LEU A 178 23.39 -8.30 -17.63
N PHE A 179 22.25 -8.95 -17.33
CA PHE A 179 22.08 -9.67 -16.10
C PHE A 179 22.95 -10.94 -16.05
N THR A 180 23.07 -11.70 -17.15
CA THR A 180 23.96 -12.87 -17.19
C THR A 180 25.42 -12.47 -17.08
N ALA A 181 25.87 -11.40 -17.74
CA ALA A 181 27.22 -10.88 -17.58
C ALA A 181 27.48 -10.41 -16.13
N TRP A 182 26.48 -9.78 -15.50
CA TRP A 182 26.58 -9.35 -14.12
C TRP A 182 26.61 -10.54 -13.13
N LEU A 183 25.85 -11.61 -13.39
CA LEU A 183 25.96 -12.86 -12.63
C LEU A 183 27.33 -13.51 -12.83
N GLN A 184 27.87 -13.49 -14.05
CA GLN A 184 29.19 -14.03 -14.36
C GLN A 184 30.27 -13.33 -13.53
N GLU A 185 30.25 -11.99 -13.48
CA GLU A 185 31.18 -11.19 -12.67
C GLU A 185 30.99 -11.43 -11.16
N ALA A 186 29.74 -11.50 -10.69
CA ALA A 186 29.44 -11.67 -9.27
C ALA A 186 29.71 -13.09 -8.74
N LEU A 187 29.82 -14.07 -9.63
CA LEU A 187 30.05 -15.49 -9.32
C LEU A 187 31.46 -15.97 -9.69
N ALA A 188 32.21 -15.19 -10.47
CA ALA A 188 33.64 -15.37 -10.71
C ALA A 188 34.44 -15.43 -9.40
#